data_AF-A0A1F7LUG6-F1
#
_entry.id   AF-A0A1F7LUG6-F1
#
_cell.length_a   1.000
_cell.length_b   1.000
_cell.length_c   1.000
_cell.angle_alpha   90.00
_cell.angle_beta   90.00
_cell.angle_gamma   90.00
#
_symmetry.space_group_name_H-M   'P 1'
#
loop_
_entity.id
_entity.type
_entity.pdbx_description
1 polymer ?
#
loop_
_entity_poly.entity_id
_entity_poly.type
_entity_poly.pdbx_seq_one_letter_code
_entity_poly.pdbx_strand_id
1 'polypeptide(L)'
;MERRRLGRTGHMSTVVTFGAAGIGRVDQETADRAVETALAHGVNHVDVAPRYGEAVQIIKTVARDPWGDRPRTHTTWYEPFTDQAIIDQAVAFVLSRPVTTLCSVGDVTVLPRVLEAAERFRAIEAPAEAALLATSGRYHSPFVGDWA
;
A
#
# COMPACT_ATOMS: atom_id res chain seq x y z
N MET A 1 -7.41 14.00 27.00
CA MET A 1 -8.38 14.11 25.90
C MET A 1 -9.47 13.05 26.07
N GLU A 2 -10.74 13.38 25.84
CA GLU A 2 -11.85 12.41 25.89
C GLU A 2 -11.74 11.41 24.73
N ARG A 3 -12.09 10.14 24.97
CA ARG A 3 -12.09 9.07 23.98
C ARG A 3 -13.44 8.35 23.91
N ARG A 4 -13.81 7.87 22.74
CA ARG A 4 -15.02 7.08 22.45
C ARG A 4 -14.67 5.89 21.57
N ARG A 5 -15.48 4.83 21.66
CA ARG A 5 -15.29 3.63 20.83
C ARG A 5 -15.62 3.94 19.37
N LEU A 6 -14.70 3.61 18.46
CA LEU A 6 -14.93 3.74 17.02
C LEU A 6 -15.71 2.53 16.50
N GLY A 7 -17.03 2.68 16.37
CA GLY A 7 -17.91 1.62 15.84
C GLY A 7 -17.68 0.27 16.52
N ARG A 8 -17.45 -0.77 15.72
CA ARG A 8 -17.21 -2.16 16.19
C ARG A 8 -15.73 -2.56 16.24
N THR A 9 -14.80 -1.65 15.93
CA THR A 9 -13.36 -1.99 15.77
C THR A 9 -12.64 -2.31 17.08
N GLY A 10 -13.21 -1.90 18.22
CA GLY A 10 -12.57 -2.01 19.53
C GLY A 10 -11.56 -0.90 19.83
N HIS A 11 -11.26 -0.02 18.85
CA HIS A 11 -10.39 1.12 19.03
C HIS A 11 -11.07 2.25 19.81
N MET A 12 -10.35 2.85 20.78
CA MET A 12 -10.79 4.02 21.55
C MET A 12 -10.20 5.30 20.95
N SER A 13 -10.97 5.92 20.05
CA SER A 13 -10.60 7.14 19.33
C SER A 13 -10.80 8.37 20.21
N THR A 14 -9.91 9.36 20.11
CA THR A 14 -10.18 10.70 20.62
C THR A 14 -11.42 11.28 19.95
N VAL A 15 -12.16 12.13 20.69
CA VAL A 15 -13.32 12.85 20.13
C VAL A 15 -12.92 13.90 19.10
N VAL A 16 -11.67 14.37 19.17
CA VAL A 16 -11.02 15.21 18.16
C VAL A 16 -10.24 14.31 17.22
N THR A 17 -10.42 14.51 15.92
CA THR A 17 -9.68 13.81 14.85
C THR A 17 -8.81 14.80 14.10
N PHE A 18 -7.60 14.38 13.73
CA PHE A 18 -6.68 15.18 12.92
C PHE A 18 -6.98 15.00 11.43
N GLY A 19 -7.41 16.07 10.75
CA GLY A 19 -7.75 16.02 9.32
C GLY A 19 -6.52 16.09 8.40
N ALA A 20 -6.12 14.96 7.81
CA ALA A 20 -4.89 14.90 7.02
C ALA A 20 -4.97 15.58 5.64
N ALA A 21 -6.17 15.91 5.14
CA ALA A 21 -6.36 16.57 3.85
C ALA A 21 -5.57 17.90 3.73
N GLY A 22 -5.43 18.63 4.84
CA GLY A 22 -4.70 19.90 4.87
C GLY A 22 -3.19 19.74 4.77
N ILE A 23 -2.63 18.61 5.24
CA ILE A 23 -1.18 18.36 5.21
C ILE A 23 -0.65 18.37 3.78
N GLY A 24 -1.39 17.80 2.82
CA GLY A 24 -0.96 17.74 1.42
C GLY A 24 -0.87 19.10 0.71
N ARG A 25 -1.13 20.21 1.41
CA ARG A 25 -1.13 21.59 0.85
C ARG A 25 -0.21 22.56 1.59
N VAL A 26 0.59 22.07 2.53
CA VAL A 26 1.55 22.88 3.29
C VAL A 26 2.96 22.35 3.10
N ASP A 27 3.96 23.13 3.49
CA ASP A 27 5.35 22.68 3.54
C ASP A 27 5.58 21.65 4.67
N GLN A 28 6.73 20.97 4.62
CA GLN A 28 7.10 19.93 5.58
C GLN A 28 7.14 20.46 7.01
N GLU A 29 7.70 21.65 7.24
CA GLU A 29 7.81 22.23 8.58
C GLU A 29 6.43 22.47 9.20
N THR A 30 5.49 23.01 8.43
CA THR A 30 4.12 23.24 8.88
C THR A 30 3.39 21.92 9.14
N ALA A 31 3.57 20.92 8.28
CA ALA A 31 3.02 19.58 8.47
C ALA A 31 3.53 18.94 9.77
N ASP A 32 4.84 18.97 10.00
CA ASP A 32 5.49 18.39 11.18
C ASP A 32 4.95 19.04 12.46
N ARG A 33 4.94 20.39 12.50
CA ARG A 33 4.40 21.14 13.65
C ARG A 33 2.93 20.82 13.92
N ALA A 34 2.12 20.66 12.87
CA ALA A 34 0.70 20.32 13.02
C ALA A 34 0.53 18.91 13.61
N VAL A 35 1.30 17.93 13.14
CA VAL A 35 1.28 16.56 13.65
C VAL A 35 1.80 16.50 15.09
N GLU A 36 2.93 17.13 15.37
CA GLU A 36 3.51 17.22 16.73
C GLU A 36 2.52 17.84 17.72
N THR A 37 1.85 18.92 17.32
CA THR A 37 0.81 19.55 18.15
C THR A 37 -0.35 18.59 18.42
N ALA A 38 -0.83 17.87 17.40
CA ALA A 38 -1.91 16.90 17.58
C ALA A 38 -1.52 15.79 18.56
N LEU A 39 -0.31 15.24 18.39
CA LEU A 39 0.25 14.20 19.25
C LEU A 39 0.45 14.69 20.68
N ALA A 40 0.97 15.91 20.87
CA ALA A 40 1.17 16.51 22.19
C ALA A 40 -0.15 16.69 22.96
N HIS A 41 -1.27 16.90 22.26
CA HIS A 41 -2.60 16.94 22.85
C HIS A 41 -3.28 15.57 22.99
N GLY A 42 -2.60 14.50 22.57
CA GLY A 42 -3.05 13.11 22.70
C GLY A 42 -4.07 12.68 21.64
N VAL A 43 -4.17 13.40 20.51
CA VAL A 43 -4.98 12.98 19.36
C VAL A 43 -4.45 11.67 18.82
N ASN A 44 -5.32 10.67 18.67
CA ASN A 44 -4.94 9.32 18.21
C ASN A 44 -5.69 8.84 16.97
N HIS A 45 -6.47 9.73 16.36
CA HIS A 45 -7.21 9.46 15.13
C HIS A 45 -6.77 10.44 14.06
N VAL A 46 -6.28 9.92 12.94
CA VAL A 46 -5.95 10.68 11.73
C VAL A 46 -6.97 10.32 10.66
N ASP A 47 -7.72 11.31 10.19
CA ASP A 47 -8.68 11.15 9.10
C ASP A 47 -7.95 11.22 7.76
N VAL A 48 -8.03 10.13 7.00
CA VAL A 48 -7.34 9.93 5.73
C VAL A 48 -8.31 9.33 4.72
N ALA A 49 -8.24 9.80 3.47
CA ALA A 49 -9.03 9.26 2.38
C ALA A 49 -8.19 9.20 1.09
N PRO A 50 -8.51 8.30 0.15
CA PRO A 50 -7.83 8.20 -1.14
C PRO A 50 -7.66 9.53 -1.91
N ARG A 51 -8.59 10.48 -1.73
CA ARG A 51 -8.56 11.78 -2.41
C ARG A 51 -7.81 12.87 -1.65
N TYR A 52 -7.23 12.56 -0.49
CA TYR A 52 -6.46 13.51 0.31
C TYR A 52 -5.01 13.59 -0.21
N GLY A 53 -4.83 14.21 -1.38
CA GLY A 53 -3.52 14.27 -2.04
C GLY A 53 -2.98 12.88 -2.39
N GLU A 54 -1.76 12.57 -1.94
CA GLU A 54 -1.10 11.26 -2.10
C GLU A 54 -1.27 10.34 -0.88
N ALA A 55 -2.40 10.44 -0.20
CA ALA A 55 -2.66 9.76 1.09
C ALA A 55 -2.59 8.23 1.05
N VAL A 56 -2.87 7.60 -0.09
CA VAL A 56 -2.89 6.14 -0.23
C VAL A 56 -1.98 5.71 -1.36
N GLN A 57 -0.96 4.94 -0.99
CA GLN A 57 -0.01 4.32 -1.90
C GLN A 57 -0.07 2.80 -1.71
N ILE A 58 0.01 2.04 -2.80
CA ILE A 58 0.17 0.59 -2.72
C ILE A 58 1.65 0.25 -2.86
N ILE A 59 2.18 -0.40 -1.82
CA ILE A 59 3.50 -0.99 -1.84
C ILE A 59 3.44 -2.46 -2.24
N LYS A 60 4.56 -2.93 -2.80
CA LYS A 60 4.86 -4.36 -2.98
C LYS A 60 3.92 -5.10 -3.95
N THR A 61 3.46 -4.40 -5.00
CA THR A 61 2.61 -4.96 -6.07
C THR A 61 3.13 -6.28 -6.64
N VAL A 62 4.45 -6.41 -6.80
CA VAL A 62 5.08 -7.60 -7.37
C VAL A 62 5.66 -8.55 -6.31
N ALA A 63 5.22 -8.46 -5.05
CA ALA A 63 5.64 -9.44 -4.04
C ALA A 63 4.95 -10.78 -4.27
N ARG A 64 5.76 -11.84 -4.32
CA ARG A 64 5.30 -13.20 -4.50
C ARG A 64 5.29 -13.96 -3.17
N ASP A 65 6.44 -14.07 -2.52
CA ASP A 65 6.59 -14.88 -1.30
C ASP A 65 7.74 -14.35 -0.43
N PRO A 66 7.80 -14.67 0.88
CA PRO A 66 9.05 -14.55 1.65
C PRO A 66 10.11 -15.51 1.10
N TRP A 67 11.39 -15.15 1.13
CA TRP A 67 12.44 -16.03 0.57
C TRP A 67 12.51 -17.42 1.25
N GLY A 68 12.35 -17.48 2.57
CA GLY A 68 12.62 -18.70 3.35
C GLY A 68 14.07 -19.16 3.14
N ASP A 69 14.28 -20.47 3.00
CA ASP A 69 15.60 -21.07 2.77
C ASP A 69 16.06 -21.05 1.29
N ARG A 70 15.25 -20.46 0.40
CA ARG A 70 15.56 -20.45 -1.04
C ARG A 70 16.68 -19.46 -1.36
N PRO A 71 17.53 -19.76 -2.36
CA PRO A 71 18.55 -18.81 -2.80
C PRO A 71 17.94 -17.47 -3.24
N ARG A 72 18.45 -16.38 -2.68
CA ARG A 72 18.04 -15.03 -3.07
C ARG A 72 18.64 -14.69 -4.43
N THR A 73 17.78 -14.59 -5.44
CA THR A 73 18.17 -14.25 -6.83
C THR A 73 17.97 -12.78 -7.17
N HIS A 74 17.34 -12.01 -6.28
CA HIS A 74 16.95 -10.61 -6.47
C HIS A 74 17.23 -9.81 -5.19
N THR A 75 17.34 -8.49 -5.30
CA THR A 75 17.74 -7.59 -4.20
C THR A 75 16.60 -7.32 -3.20
N THR A 76 15.35 -7.56 -3.59
CA THR A 76 14.19 -7.43 -2.69
C THR A 76 14.32 -8.37 -1.49
N TRP A 77 13.77 -7.95 -0.36
CA TRP A 77 13.72 -8.75 0.88
C TRP A 77 12.63 -9.83 0.85
N TYR A 78 11.74 -9.76 -0.14
CA TYR A 78 10.79 -10.79 -0.55
C TYR A 78 11.17 -11.33 -1.93
N GLU A 79 10.74 -12.53 -2.28
CA GLU A 79 10.80 -13.04 -3.64
C GLU A 79 9.81 -12.26 -4.53
N PRO A 80 10.27 -11.61 -5.61
CA PRO A 80 9.37 -10.89 -6.50
C PRO A 80 8.77 -11.81 -7.57
N PHE A 81 7.62 -11.44 -8.12
CA PHE A 81 7.20 -11.95 -9.43
C PHE A 81 8.20 -11.49 -10.50
N THR A 82 8.55 -12.42 -11.40
CA THR A 82 9.47 -12.16 -12.52
C THR A 82 8.83 -12.42 -13.88
N ASP A 83 7.69 -13.11 -13.89
CA ASP A 83 6.90 -13.38 -15.10
C ASP A 83 6.13 -12.13 -15.51
N GLN A 84 6.26 -11.71 -16.78
CA GLN A 84 5.65 -10.46 -17.26
C GLN A 84 4.13 -10.51 -17.18
N ALA A 85 3.49 -11.64 -17.52
CA ALA A 85 2.04 -11.74 -17.52
C ALA A 85 1.46 -11.64 -16.10
N ILE A 86 2.13 -12.20 -15.10
CA ILE A 86 1.75 -12.02 -13.69
C ILE A 86 1.97 -10.57 -13.25
N ILE A 87 3.08 -9.93 -13.64
CA ILE A 87 3.34 -8.52 -13.32
C ILE A 87 2.28 -7.61 -13.96
N ASP A 88 1.90 -7.84 -15.22
CA ASP A 88 0.85 -7.10 -15.92
C ASP A 88 -0.48 -7.20 -15.16
N GLN A 89 -0.87 -8.40 -14.72
CA GLN A 89 -2.08 -8.61 -13.93
C GLN A 89 -2.01 -7.92 -12.56
N ALA A 90 -0.86 -8.02 -11.88
CA ALA A 90 -0.66 -7.39 -10.57
C ALA A 90 -0.71 -5.86 -10.66
N VAL A 91 -0.07 -5.27 -11.68
CA VAL A 91 -0.11 -3.82 -11.93
C VAL A 91 -1.51 -3.38 -12.37
N ALA A 92 -2.18 -4.12 -13.25
CA ALA A 92 -3.55 -3.81 -13.68
C ALA A 92 -4.55 -3.86 -12.51
N PHE A 93 -4.45 -4.90 -11.68
CA PHE A 93 -5.17 -4.93 -10.41
C PHE A 93 -4.79 -3.70 -9.61
N VAL A 94 -3.49 -3.41 -9.40
CA VAL A 94 -3.04 -2.30 -8.56
C VAL A 94 -3.61 -0.94 -8.94
N LEU A 95 -3.42 -0.57 -10.20
CA LEU A 95 -3.81 0.73 -10.73
C LEU A 95 -5.33 0.87 -10.97
N SER A 96 -6.12 -0.21 -10.87
CA SER A 96 -7.58 -0.14 -10.92
C SER A 96 -8.24 0.29 -9.60
N ARG A 97 -7.45 0.44 -8.53
CA ARG A 97 -7.96 0.87 -7.22
C ARG A 97 -7.88 2.40 -7.12
N PRO A 98 -8.66 3.04 -6.23
CA PRO A 98 -8.57 4.47 -6.01
C PRO A 98 -7.28 4.79 -5.25
N VAL A 99 -6.13 4.72 -5.92
CA VAL A 99 -4.81 5.02 -5.36
C VAL A 99 -4.13 6.09 -6.19
N THR A 100 -3.31 6.90 -5.54
CA THR A 100 -2.60 7.98 -6.23
C THR A 100 -1.34 7.47 -6.91
N THR A 101 -0.67 6.49 -6.29
CA THR A 101 0.60 5.95 -6.79
C THR A 101 0.73 4.44 -6.51
N LEU A 102 1.45 3.77 -7.41
CA LEU A 102 2.05 2.45 -7.19
C LEU A 102 3.52 2.67 -6.84
N CYS A 103 3.97 2.16 -5.68
CA CYS A 103 5.39 2.16 -5.37
C CYS A 103 6.10 1.09 -6.20
N SER A 104 7.21 1.45 -6.85
CA SER A 104 7.96 0.53 -7.71
C SER A 104 8.63 -0.61 -6.92
N VAL A 105 9.22 -1.54 -7.66
CA VAL A 105 10.01 -2.64 -7.10
C VAL A 105 11.44 -2.18 -6.78
N GLY A 106 11.96 -2.63 -5.63
CA GLY A 106 13.34 -2.32 -5.18
C GLY A 106 14.42 -3.20 -5.83
N ASP A 107 14.17 -3.69 -7.05
CA ASP A 107 15.10 -4.52 -7.82
C ASP A 107 15.18 -4.00 -9.25
N VAL A 108 16.38 -3.61 -9.67
CA VAL A 108 16.63 -2.97 -10.98
C VAL A 108 16.46 -3.92 -12.16
N THR A 109 16.48 -5.24 -11.94
CA THR A 109 16.27 -6.26 -12.98
C THR A 109 14.79 -6.57 -13.18
N VAL A 110 13.95 -6.32 -12.16
CA VAL A 110 12.49 -6.44 -12.25
C VAL A 110 11.84 -5.11 -12.65
N LEU A 111 12.45 -3.97 -12.31
CA LEU A 111 11.91 -2.63 -12.57
C LEU A 111 11.44 -2.40 -14.02
N PRO A 112 12.18 -2.79 -15.08
CA PRO A 112 11.72 -2.60 -16.46
C PRO A 112 10.37 -3.25 -16.73
N ARG A 113 10.12 -4.43 -16.16
CA ARG A 113 8.86 -5.17 -16.32
C ARG A 113 7.68 -4.46 -15.67
N VAL A 114 7.92 -3.83 -14.52
CA VAL A 114 6.89 -3.03 -13.80
C VAL A 114 6.55 -1.77 -14.59
N LEU A 115 7.56 -1.10 -15.17
CA LEU A 115 7.35 0.07 -16.02
C LEU A 115 6.60 -0.30 -17.30
N GLU A 116 6.99 -1.38 -17.96
CA GLU A 116 6.30 -1.92 -19.15
C GLU A 116 4.83 -2.27 -18.87
N ALA A 117 4.56 -2.90 -17.72
CA ALA A 117 3.19 -3.21 -17.28
C ALA A 117 2.37 -1.93 -17.02
N ALA A 118 2.97 -0.90 -16.42
CA ALA A 118 2.32 0.37 -16.16
C ALA A 118 2.01 1.14 -17.47
N GLU A 119 2.93 1.13 -18.44
CA GLU A 119 2.71 1.73 -19.77
C GLU A 119 1.58 1.04 -20.54
N ARG A 120 1.45 -0.28 -20.39
CA ARG A 120 0.41 -1.09 -21.04
C ARG A 120 -0.90 -1.16 -20.26
N PHE A 121 -0.99 -0.46 -19.14
CA PHE A 121 -2.11 -0.56 -18.22
C PHE A 121 -3.47 -0.42 -18.93
N ARG A 122 -4.35 -1.36 -18.59
CA ARG A 122 -5.78 -1.30 -18.82
C ARG A 122 -6.47 -1.69 -17.52
N ALA A 123 -7.57 -1.01 -17.20
CA ALA A 123 -8.36 -1.34 -16.02
C ALA A 123 -8.76 -2.83 -16.08
N ILE A 124 -8.64 -3.52 -14.94
CA ILE A 124 -9.02 -4.93 -14.86
C ILE A 124 -10.55 -5.02 -14.81
N GLU A 125 -11.12 -5.88 -15.65
CA GLU A 125 -12.55 -6.14 -15.64
C GLU A 125 -12.93 -7.12 -14.53
N ALA A 126 -14.14 -6.98 -13.98
CA ALA A 126 -14.60 -7.76 -12.82
C ALA A 126 -14.41 -9.30 -12.95
N PRO A 127 -14.66 -9.94 -14.11
CA PRO A 127 -14.41 -11.38 -14.25
C PRO A 127 -12.92 -11.75 -14.16
N ALA A 128 -12.04 -10.92 -14.75
CA ALA A 128 -10.61 -11.13 -14.72
C ALA A 128 -10.03 -10.87 -13.32
N GLU A 129 -10.55 -9.86 -12.62
CA GLU A 129 -10.22 -9.56 -11.24
C GLU A 129 -10.60 -10.73 -10.31
N ALA A 130 -11.83 -11.23 -10.43
CA ALA A 130 -12.29 -12.38 -9.65
C ALA A 130 -11.40 -13.62 -9.88
N ALA A 131 -11.01 -13.88 -11.14
CA ALA A 131 -10.12 -14.98 -11.48
C ALA A 131 -8.72 -14.80 -10.86
N LEU A 132 -8.17 -13.59 -10.90
CA LEU A 132 -6.89 -13.26 -10.26
C LEU A 132 -6.96 -13.45 -8.75
N LEU A 133 -7.99 -12.92 -8.09
CA LEU A 133 -8.20 -13.05 -6.65
C LEU A 133 -8.31 -14.51 -6.21
N ALA A 134 -8.93 -15.37 -7.02
CA ALA A 134 -9.01 -16.80 -6.76
C ALA A 134 -7.62 -17.49 -6.76
N THR A 135 -6.59 -16.89 -7.34
CA THR A 135 -5.21 -17.40 -7.29
C THR A 135 -4.39 -16.93 -6.09
N SER A 136 -4.90 -15.97 -5.29
CA SER A 136 -4.15 -15.33 -4.21
C SER A 136 -3.59 -16.31 -3.17
N GLY A 137 -4.31 -17.39 -2.86
CA GLY A 137 -3.86 -18.43 -1.92
C GLY A 137 -2.66 -19.26 -2.37
N ARG A 138 -2.12 -19.04 -3.58
CA ARG A 138 -0.88 -19.67 -4.07
C ARG A 138 0.39 -18.98 -3.54
N TYR A 139 0.24 -17.82 -2.92
CA TYR A 139 1.31 -16.91 -2.56
C TYR A 139 1.16 -16.45 -1.11
N HIS A 140 2.26 -16.03 -0.50
CA HIS A 140 2.27 -15.58 0.89
C HIS A 140 2.62 -14.09 1.02
N SER A 141 1.88 -13.40 1.87
CA SER A 141 2.18 -12.00 2.21
C SER A 141 3.56 -11.93 2.87
N PRO A 142 4.47 -11.07 2.41
CA PRO A 142 5.75 -10.88 3.09
C PRO A 142 5.60 -10.18 4.45
N PHE A 143 4.39 -9.76 4.84
CA PHE A 143 4.08 -9.07 6.10
C PHE A 143 3.27 -9.90 7.10
N VAL A 144 2.79 -11.09 6.72
CA VAL A 144 1.88 -11.88 7.58
C VAL A 144 2.28 -13.35 7.53
N GLY A 145 2.84 -13.85 8.64
CA GLY A 145 3.24 -15.24 8.84
C GLY A 145 4.39 -15.36 9.83
N ASP A 146 4.86 -16.57 10.11
CA ASP A 146 5.95 -16.83 11.07
C ASP A 146 7.33 -16.27 10.61
N TRP A 147 7.39 -15.73 9.38
CA TRP A 147 8.56 -15.09 8.80
C TRP A 147 8.58 -13.56 8.95
N ALA A 148 7.48 -12.94 9.42
CA ALA A 148 7.28 -11.49 9.46
C ALA A 148 7.70 -10.88 10.80
#